data_AF-A0A1Y4PY02-F1
#
_entry.id   AF-A0A1Y4PY02-F1
#
_cell.length_a   1.000
_cell.length_b   1.000
_cell.length_c   1.000
_cell.angle_alpha   90.00
_cell.angle_beta   90.00
_cell.angle_gamma   90.00
#
_symmetry.space_group_name_H-M   'P 1'
#
loop_
_entity.id
_entity.type
_entity.pdbx_description
1 polymer ?
#
loop_
_entity_poly.entity_id
_entity_poly.type
_entity_poly.pdbx_seq_one_letter_code
_entity_poly.pdbx_strand_id
1 'polypeptide(L)' 'MQQKNYLETPKFTGRNVPIEEIAKATGKSPCFLREALKQGIMHFGYAFRKDGAKNYSFYCPDKLVWEELGYFKENTEVNN' A
#
# COMPACT_ATOMS: atom_id res chain seq x y z
N MET A 1 -24.48 13.27 -26.08
CA MET A 1 -23.19 12.54 -26.06
C MET A 1 -22.69 12.58 -24.62
N GLN A 2 -22.57 11.42 -23.95
CA GLN A 2 -22.10 11.38 -22.56
C GLN A 2 -20.60 11.70 -22.54
N GLN A 3 -20.20 12.79 -21.88
CA GLN A 3 -18.80 13.08 -21.63
C GLN A 3 -18.24 11.98 -20.71
N LYS A 4 -17.43 11.09 -21.29
CA LYS A 4 -16.63 10.14 -20.52
C LYS A 4 -15.44 10.93 -19.96
N ASN A 5 -15.56 11.39 -18.71
CA ASN A 5 -14.43 11.93 -17.97
C ASN A 5 -13.50 10.76 -17.65
N TYR A 6 -12.35 10.71 -18.32
CA TYR A 6 -11.29 9.78 -17.97
C TYR A 6 -10.59 10.33 -16.74
N LEU A 7 -10.74 9.64 -15.60
CA LEU A 7 -9.91 9.88 -14.43
C LEU A 7 -8.49 9.45 -14.79
N GLU A 8 -7.55 10.39 -14.79
CA GLU A 8 -6.13 10.08 -14.95
C GLU A 8 -5.68 9.24 -13.74
N THR A 9 -5.64 7.92 -13.92
CA THR A 9 -5.11 7.01 -12.90
C THR A 9 -3.60 7.04 -12.95
N PRO A 10 -2.92 7.13 -11.80
CA PRO A 10 -1.47 7.04 -11.76
C PRO A 10 -0.96 5.73 -12.38
N LYS A 11 0.24 5.76 -12.97
CA LYS A 11 0.86 4.54 -13.51
C LYS A 11 1.30 3.64 -12.35
N PHE A 12 0.48 2.64 -12.04
CA PHE A 12 0.83 1.60 -11.08
C PHE A 12 1.92 0.70 -11.65
N THR A 13 2.96 0.46 -10.85
CA THR A 13 4.11 -0.37 -11.21
C THR A 13 4.00 -1.77 -10.60
N GLY A 14 3.04 -2.00 -9.70
CA GLY A 14 2.92 -3.25 -8.95
C GLY A 14 3.99 -3.40 -7.87
N ARG A 15 4.65 -2.30 -7.49
CA ARG A 15 5.71 -2.29 -6.48
C ARG A 15 5.14 -2.63 -5.10
N ASN A 16 5.93 -3.34 -4.30
CA ASN A 16 5.68 -3.49 -2.87
C ASN A 16 6.03 -2.18 -2.14
N VAL A 17 5.04 -1.48 -1.63
CA VAL A 17 5.21 -0.25 -0.86
C VAL A 17 5.62 -0.61 0.58
N PRO A 18 6.74 -0.08 1.10
CA PRO A 18 7.15 -0.37 2.46
C PRO A 18 6.17 0.25 3.46
N ILE A 19 5.83 -0.50 4.53
CA ILE A 19 4.89 -0.04 5.57
C ILE A 19 5.34 1.29 6.19
N GLU A 20 6.64 1.55 6.26
CA GLU A 20 7.16 2.83 6.78
C GLU A 20 6.78 4.03 5.92
N GLU A 21 6.70 3.86 4.60
CA GLU A 21 6.25 4.93 3.69
C GLU A 21 4.75 5.16 3.87
N ILE A 22 3.96 4.08 3.96
CA ILE A 22 2.53 4.15 4.24
C ILE A 22 2.26 4.82 5.59
N ALA A 23 3.06 4.50 6.62
CA ALA A 23 2.99 5.12 7.93
C ALA A 23 3.22 6.64 7.87
N LYS A 24 4.23 7.08 7.11
CA LYS A 24 4.51 8.50 6.88
C LYS A 24 3.36 9.20 6.15
N ALA A 25 2.79 8.54 5.14
CA ALA A 25 1.68 9.07 4.37
C ALA A 25 0.38 9.20 5.19
N THR A 26 0.08 8.20 6.00
CA THR A 26 -1.16 8.13 6.79
C THR A 26 -1.05 8.84 8.14
N GLY A 27 0.16 9.23 8.56
CA GLY A 27 0.42 9.76 9.90
C GLY A 27 0.19 8.75 11.03
N LYS A 28 0.11 7.45 10.70
CA LYS A 28 -0.06 6.36 11.67
C LYS A 28 1.27 5.68 11.98
N SER A 29 1.34 4.97 13.10
CA SER A 29 2.56 4.22 13.44
C SER A 29 2.70 2.95 12.57
N PRO A 30 3.92 2.55 12.18
CA PRO A 30 4.14 1.30 11.45
C PRO A 30 3.66 0.07 12.21
N CYS A 31 3.74 0.09 13.55
CA CYS A 31 3.23 -0.99 14.39
C CYS A 31 1.71 -1.12 14.30
N PHE A 32 0.98 0.01 14.27
CA PHE A 32 -0.47 0.01 14.08
C PHE A 32 -0.86 -0.58 12.73
N LEU A 33 -0.19 -0.16 11.64
CA LEU A 33 -0.46 -0.69 10.30
C LEU A 33 -0.21 -2.21 10.22
N ARG A 34 0.89 -2.69 10.81
CA ARG A 34 1.19 -4.13 10.87
C ARG A 34 0.12 -4.91 11.61
N GLU A 35 -0.36 -4.39 12.73
CA GLU A 35 -1.39 -5.07 13.53
C GLU A 35 -2.76 -5.02 12.83
N ALA A 36 -3.14 -3.89 12.24
CA ALA A 36 -4.35 -3.75 11.46
C ALA A 36 -4.39 -4.71 10.26
N LEU A 37 -3.26 -4.91 9.57
CA LEU A 37 -3.14 -5.89 8.48
C LEU A 37 -3.24 -7.34 8.97
N LYS A 38 -2.68 -7.67 10.14
CA LYS A 38 -2.83 -9.01 10.73
C LYS A 38 -4.27 -9.30 11.16
N GLN A 39 -4.96 -8.29 11.69
CA GLN A 39 -6.36 -8.41 12.13
C GLN A 39 -7.36 -8.34 10.97
N GLY A 40 -6.92 -7.96 9.76
CA GLY A 40 -7.80 -7.81 8.61
C GLY A 40 -8.72 -6.57 8.71
N ILE A 41 -8.34 -5.57 9.50
CA ILE A 41 -9.09 -4.31 9.62
C ILE A 41 -8.87 -3.44 8.37
N MET A 42 -7.64 -3.47 7.85
CA MET A 42 -7.23 -2.71 6.67
C MET A 42 -6.91 -3.67 5.52
N HIS A 43 -7.42 -3.36 4.32
CA HIS A 43 -7.31 -4.23 3.15
C HIS A 43 -6.34 -3.72 2.09
N PHE A 44 -5.55 -2.68 2.39
CA PHE A 44 -4.56 -2.12 1.47
C PHE A 44 -3.36 -3.05 1.20
N GLY A 45 -3.25 -4.17 1.93
CA GLY A 45 -2.17 -5.12 1.79
C GLY A 45 -2.49 -6.46 2.44
N TYR A 46 -1.53 -7.38 2.35
CA TYR A 46 -1.63 -8.75 2.82
C TYR A 46 -0.59 -9.01 3.90
N ALA A 47 -1.05 -9.58 5.01
CA ALA A 47 -0.18 -10.18 6.02
C ALA A 47 -0.18 -11.70 5.84
N PHE A 48 0.96 -12.27 5.45
CA PHE A 48 1.13 -13.70 5.34
C PHE A 48 2.01 -14.22 6.47
N ARG A 49 1.53 -15.23 7.19
CA ARG A 49 2.33 -15.98 8.15
C ARG A 49 2.50 -17.39 7.62
N LYS A 50 3.74 -17.80 7.38
CA LYS A 50 4.05 -19.20 7.09
C LYS A 50 3.82 -20.04 8.34
N ASP A 51 3.20 -21.20 8.18
CA ASP A 51 2.96 -22.12 9.30
C ASP A 51 4.29 -22.49 9.98
N GLY A 52 4.37 -22.31 11.30
CA GLY A 52 5.59 -22.48 12.10
C GLY A 52 6.58 -21.28 12.10
N ALA A 53 6.35 -20.22 11.32
CA ALA A 53 7.22 -19.03 11.33
C ALA A 53 6.77 -18.00 12.39
N LYS A 54 7.73 -17.43 13.12
CA LYS A 54 7.49 -16.31 14.06
C LYS A 54 7.28 -14.97 13.34
N ASN A 55 7.83 -14.82 12.14
CA ASN A 55 7.83 -13.57 11.39
C ASN A 55 6.66 -13.54 10.39
N TYR A 56 6.00 -12.38 10.30
CA TYR A 56 5.00 -12.10 9.27
C TYR A 56 5.68 -11.46 8.06
N SER A 57 5.32 -11.94 6.88
CA SER A 57 5.64 -11.28 5.61
C SER A 57 4.50 -10.35 5.25
N PHE A 58 4.84 -9.12 4.83
CA PHE A 58 3.86 -8.13 4.43
C PHE A 58 4.05 -7.81 2.95
N TYR A 59 2.94 -7.79 2.22
CA TYR A 59 2.90 -7.43 0.81
C TYR A 59 1.83 -6.36 0.61
N CYS A 60 2.25 -5.15 0.22
CA CYS A 60 1.38 -3.98 0.05
C CYS A 60 1.49 -3.48 -1.39
N PRO A 61 0.57 -3.89 -2.29
CA PRO A 61 0.57 -3.43 -3.68
C PRO A 61 0.23 -1.94 -3.76
N ASP A 62 0.99 -1.19 -4.55
CA ASP A 62 0.78 0.23 -4.80
C ASP A 62 -0.67 0.57 -5.24
N LYS A 63 -1.29 -0.27 -6.06
CA LYS A 63 -2.69 -0.10 -6.47
C LYS A 63 -3.68 -0.14 -5.29
N LEU A 64 -3.57 -1.15 -4.43
CA LEU A 64 -4.47 -1.33 -3.28
C LEU A 64 -4.27 -0.24 -2.23
N VAL A 65 -3.02 0.18 -2.02
CA VAL A 65 -2.67 1.32 -1.17
C VAL A 65 -3.33 2.61 -1.70
N TRP A 66 -3.33 2.83 -3.01
CA TRP A 66 -3.99 3.99 -3.60
C TRP A 66 -5.52 3.92 -3.48
N GLU A 67 -6.14 2.76 -3.73
CA GLU A 67 -7.60 2.60 -3.65
C GLU A 67 -8.14 2.82 -2.22
N GLU A 68 -7.45 2.29 -1.20
CA GLU A 68 -7.91 2.35 0.19
C GLU A 68 -7.47 3.63 0.92
N LEU A 69 -6.26 4.11 0.68
CA LEU A 69 -5.67 5.23 1.43
C LEU A 69 -5.61 6.53 0.62
N GLY A 70 -5.89 6.49 -0.68
CA GLY A 70 -5.75 7.65 -1.58
C GLY A 70 -4.30 8.09 -1.77
N TYR A 71 -3.32 7.30 -1.32
CA TYR A 71 -1.92 7.64 -1.38
C TYR A 71 -1.27 7.06 -2.64
N PHE A 72 -0.68 7.93 -3.46
CA PHE A 72 0.20 7.53 -4.55
C PHE A 72 1.51 8.32 -4.47
N LYS A 73 2.62 7.61 -4.54
CA LYS A 73 3.94 8.20 -4.71
C LYS A 73 4.48 7.74 -6.05
N GLU A 74 4.60 8.68 -6.98
CA GLU A 74 5.26 8.41 -8.25
C GLU A 74 6.74 8.08 -7.94
N ASN A 75 7.22 6.91 -8.39
CA ASN A 75 8.65 6.64 -8.39
C ASN A 75 9.30 7.56 -9.43
N THR A 76 9.55 8.80 -9.03
CA THR A 76 10.54 9.63 -9.72
C THR A 76 11.90 9.06 -9.33
N GLU A 77 12.36 8.09 -10.11
CA GLU A 77 13.76 7.67 -10.08
C GLU A 77 14.61 8.87 -10.49
N VAL A 78 15.00 9.69 -9.50
CA VAL A 78 16.06 10.67 -9.69
C VAL A 78 17.36 9.88 -9.74
N ASN A 79 17.70 9.43 -10.94
CA ASN A 79 19.04 8.97 -11.28
C ASN A 79 19.97 10.19 -11.18
N ASN A 80 20.61 10.36 -10.02
CA ASN A 80 21.77 11.25 -9.85
C ASN A 80 23.05 10.49 -10.21
#